data_AF-A0A4R6R1I0-F1
#
_entry.id   AF-A0A4R6R1I0-F1
#
_cell.length_a   1.000
_cell.length_b   1.000
_cell.length_c   1.000
_cell.angle_alpha   90.00
_cell.angle_beta   90.00
_cell.angle_gamma   90.00
#
_symmetry.space_group_name_H-M   'P 1'
#
loop_
_entity.id
_entity.type
_entity.pdbx_description
1 polymer ?
#
loop_
_entity_poly.entity_id
_entity_poly.type
_entity_poly.pdbx_seq_one_letter_code
_entity_poly.pdbx_strand_id
1 'polypeptide(L)'
;MSDKMRFEPASIQVKQGETVRFVVRNAGQIKHEMNLGTEKELLEHLEVMKKFPNMEHDEPNKVTIAPGQQGEIVWQFTKAGTVNFACLVPGHYEAGMKGKVQVSKK
;
A
#
# COMPACT_ATOMS: atom_id res chain seq x y z
N MET A 1 8.90 -2.65 5.07
CA MET A 1 8.36 -3.97 4.62
C MET A 1 9.51 -4.96 4.48
N SER A 2 9.23 -6.26 4.61
CA SER A 2 10.19 -7.35 4.43
C SER A 2 9.50 -8.57 3.79
N ASP A 3 10.26 -9.61 3.47
CA ASP A 3 9.76 -10.86 2.87
C ASP A 3 8.86 -11.69 3.80
N LYS A 4 8.58 -11.18 5.01
CA LYS A 4 7.54 -11.73 5.91
C LYS A 4 6.11 -11.39 5.45
N MET A 5 5.93 -10.76 4.29
CA MET A 5 4.62 -10.34 3.76
C MET A 5 3.86 -9.47 4.75
N ARG A 6 4.55 -8.51 5.38
CA ARG A 6 3.97 -7.59 6.36
C ARG A 6 4.51 -6.18 6.17
N PHE A 7 3.64 -5.22 6.42
CA PHE A 7 4.02 -3.83 6.63
C PHE A 7 4.30 -3.59 8.11
N GLU A 8 5.26 -2.71 8.37
CA GLU A 8 5.58 -2.25 9.71
C GLU A 8 5.78 -0.74 9.66
N PRO A 9 4.92 0.05 10.34
CA PRO A 9 3.70 -0.37 11.04
C PRO A 9 2.59 -0.85 10.08
N ALA A 10 1.67 -1.70 10.57
CA ALA A 10 0.48 -2.15 9.83
C ALA A 10 -0.77 -1.27 10.07
N SER A 11 -0.71 -0.36 11.05
CA SER A 11 -1.77 0.60 11.34
C SER A 11 -1.15 1.97 11.59
N ILE A 12 -1.72 2.99 10.95
CA ILE A 12 -1.26 4.38 11.03
C ILE A 12 -2.47 5.23 11.42
N GLN A 13 -2.27 6.25 12.28
CA GLN A 13 -3.33 7.17 12.67
C GLN A 13 -3.03 8.55 12.10
N VAL A 14 -4.03 9.16 11.49
CA VAL A 14 -3.95 10.51 10.89
C VAL A 14 -5.26 11.23 11.14
N LYS A 15 -5.26 12.55 10.98
CA LYS A 15 -6.46 13.40 11.04
C LYS A 15 -6.90 13.81 9.65
N GLN A 16 -8.20 14.02 9.50
CA GLN A 16 -8.76 14.58 8.28
C GLN A 16 -8.08 15.93 7.94
N GLY A 17 -7.62 16.05 6.70
CA GLY A 17 -6.92 17.21 6.14
C GLY A 17 -5.39 17.10 6.20
N GLU A 18 -4.83 16.11 6.92
CA GLU A 18 -3.38 15.92 6.97
C GLU A 18 -2.82 15.41 5.65
N THR A 19 -1.66 15.96 5.28
CA THR A 19 -0.82 15.44 4.19
C THR A 19 0.32 14.65 4.79
N VAL A 20 0.40 13.36 4.45
CA VAL A 20 1.42 12.45 4.93
C VAL A 20 2.31 12.03 3.77
N ARG A 21 3.62 12.05 4.00
CA ARG A 21 4.61 11.42 3.13
C ARG A 21 4.93 10.04 3.68
N PHE A 22 4.51 9.00 2.96
CA PHE A 22 4.91 7.62 3.23
C PHE A 22 6.27 7.39 2.58
N VAL A 23 7.29 7.15 3.40
CA VAL A 23 8.59 6.64 2.93
C VAL A 23 8.59 5.14 3.12
N VAL A 24 8.55 4.40 2.01
CA VAL A 24 8.37 2.96 2.01
C VAL A 24 9.71 2.31 1.67
N ARG A 25 10.28 1.57 2.63
CA ARG A 25 11.54 0.85 2.44
C ARG A 25 11.32 -0.65 2.33
N ASN A 26 11.89 -1.25 1.30
CA ASN A 26 11.97 -2.69 1.13
C ASN A 26 13.30 -3.22 1.68
N ALA A 27 13.25 -3.84 2.85
CA ALA A 27 14.42 -4.50 3.45
C ALA A 27 14.52 -5.99 3.07
N GLY A 28 13.67 -6.47 2.18
CA GLY A 28 13.64 -7.84 1.67
C GLY A 28 14.43 -8.04 0.38
N GLN A 29 14.35 -9.26 -0.14
CA GLN A 29 15.04 -9.72 -1.35
C GLN A 29 14.10 -9.85 -2.56
N ILE A 30 12.78 -9.72 -2.37
CA ILE A 30 11.82 -9.74 -3.48
C ILE A 30 11.18 -8.36 -3.66
N LYS A 31 10.61 -8.12 -4.85
CA LYS A 31 9.86 -6.91 -5.17
C LYS A 31 8.59 -6.84 -4.32
N HIS A 32 8.31 -5.66 -3.82
CA HIS A 32 7.08 -5.35 -3.09
C HIS A 32 6.50 -4.03 -3.59
N GLU A 33 5.26 -3.76 -3.23
CA GLU A 33 4.62 -2.48 -3.48
C GLU A 33 3.75 -2.05 -2.31
N MET A 34 3.38 -0.78 -2.31
CA MET A 34 2.35 -0.22 -1.45
C MET A 34 1.36 0.52 -2.34
N ASN A 35 0.11 0.06 -2.35
CA ASN A 35 -1.01 0.71 -3.02
C ASN A 35 -2.03 1.17 -1.97
N LEU A 36 -2.38 2.45 -1.95
CA LEU A 36 -3.37 3.06 -1.05
C LEU A 36 -4.75 3.06 -1.71
N GLY A 37 -5.78 2.61 -1.00
CA GLY A 37 -7.14 2.64 -1.52
C GLY A 37 -8.17 2.16 -0.51
N THR A 38 -9.44 2.16 -0.88
CA THR A 38 -10.46 1.41 -0.14
C THR A 38 -10.20 -0.10 -0.27
N GLU A 39 -10.72 -0.89 0.66
CA GLU A 39 -10.58 -2.37 0.55
C GLU A 39 -11.17 -2.90 -0.75
N LYS A 40 -12.30 -2.33 -1.18
CA LYS A 40 -12.96 -2.69 -2.43
C LYS A 40 -12.05 -2.43 -3.64
N GLU A 41 -11.49 -1.23 -3.75
CA GLU A 41 -10.59 -0.87 -4.86
C GLU A 41 -9.36 -1.77 -4.91
N LEU A 42 -8.75 -2.07 -3.76
CA LEU A 42 -7.58 -2.95 -3.69
C LEU A 42 -7.91 -4.39 -4.11
N LEU A 43 -9.09 -4.90 -3.75
CA LEU A 43 -9.53 -6.23 -4.16
C LEU A 43 -9.86 -6.29 -5.66
N GLU A 44 -10.56 -5.28 -6.19
CA GLU A 44 -10.83 -5.19 -7.63
C GLU A 44 -9.52 -5.14 -8.43
N HIS A 45 -8.55 -4.38 -7.95
CA HIS A 45 -7.21 -4.30 -8.54
C HIS A 45 -6.49 -5.65 -8.48
N LEU A 46 -6.50 -6.32 -7.32
CA LEU A 46 -5.88 -7.63 -7.16
C LEU A 46 -6.41 -8.64 -8.19
N GLU A 47 -7.72 -8.62 -8.47
CA GLU A 47 -8.32 -9.48 -9.49
C GLU A 47 -7.86 -9.14 -10.92
N VAL A 48 -7.59 -7.87 -11.21
CA VAL A 48 -6.97 -7.45 -12.49
C VAL A 48 -5.52 -7.97 -12.57
N MET A 49 -4.73 -7.84 -11.51
CA MET A 49 -3.35 -8.33 -11.48
C MET A 49 -3.26 -9.85 -11.60
N LYS A 50 -4.22 -10.61 -11.06
CA LYS A 50 -4.30 -12.06 -11.28
C LYS A 50 -4.51 -12.43 -12.75
N LYS A 51 -5.27 -11.63 -13.49
CA LYS A 51 -5.50 -11.83 -14.93
C LYS A 51 -4.31 -11.41 -15.77
N PHE A 52 -3.57 -10.39 -15.33
CA PHE A 52 -2.44 -9.79 -16.06
C PHE A 52 -1.22 -9.62 -15.16
N PRO A 53 -0.55 -10.72 -14.74
CA PRO A 53 0.49 -10.68 -13.69
C PRO A 53 1.77 -9.93 -14.07
N ASN A 54 1.99 -9.72 -15.37
CA ASN A 54 3.17 -9.02 -15.89
C ASN A 54 2.85 -7.57 -16.31
N MET A 55 1.66 -7.06 -15.97
CA MET A 55 1.28 -5.69 -16.28
C MET A 55 1.99 -4.74 -15.32
N GLU A 56 2.88 -3.89 -15.86
CA GLU A 56 3.35 -2.72 -15.13
C GLU A 56 2.37 -1.56 -15.32
N HIS A 57 2.04 -0.91 -14.21
CA HIS A 57 1.19 0.28 -14.21
C HIS A 57 1.68 1.22 -13.11
N ASP A 58 1.66 2.51 -13.42
CA ASP A 58 2.01 3.59 -12.50
C ASP A 58 0.73 4.30 -12.07
N GLU A 59 0.58 4.50 -10.77
CA GLU A 59 -0.58 5.17 -10.18
C GLU A 59 -0.14 6.10 -9.05
N PRO A 60 -0.76 7.27 -8.89
CA PRO A 60 -0.35 8.25 -7.86
C PRO A 60 -0.39 7.72 -6.42
N ASN A 61 -1.26 6.74 -6.16
CA ASN A 61 -1.49 6.09 -4.88
C ASN A 61 -0.69 4.78 -4.73
N LYS A 62 0.21 4.46 -5.66
CA LYS A 62 1.03 3.25 -5.67
C LYS A 62 2.51 3.59 -5.71
N VAL A 63 3.31 2.77 -5.03
CA VAL A 63 4.76 2.74 -5.24
C VAL A 63 5.25 1.30 -5.25
N THR A 64 6.01 0.94 -6.29
CA THR A 64 6.72 -0.33 -6.38
C THR A 64 8.16 -0.15 -5.92
N ILE A 65 8.66 -1.04 -5.05
CA ILE A 65 9.95 -0.94 -4.40
C ILE A 65 10.78 -2.21 -4.66
N ALA A 66 11.88 -2.04 -5.40
CA ALA A 66 12.85 -3.11 -5.62
C ALA A 66 13.56 -3.52 -4.30
N PRO A 67 14.17 -4.71 -4.23
CA PRO A 67 14.95 -5.15 -3.07
C PRO A 67 15.99 -4.13 -2.62
N GLY A 68 16.05 -3.86 -1.32
CA GLY A 68 17.00 -2.90 -0.73
C GLY A 68 16.73 -1.43 -1.00
N GLN A 69 15.71 -1.10 -1.80
CA GLN A 69 15.38 0.28 -2.19
C GLN A 69 14.30 0.90 -1.30
N GLN A 70 14.06 2.19 -1.54
CA GLN A 70 12.94 2.93 -0.97
C GLN A 70 12.24 3.77 -2.04
N GLY A 71 11.02 4.20 -1.74
CA GLY A 71 10.19 5.03 -2.59
C GLY A 71 9.14 5.76 -1.75
N GLU A 72 8.41 6.67 -2.36
CA GLU A 72 7.56 7.61 -1.62
C GLU A 72 6.17 7.75 -2.22
N ILE A 73 5.17 7.92 -1.36
CA ILE A 73 3.84 8.40 -1.72
C ILE A 73 3.52 9.60 -0.85
N VAL A 74 3.08 10.71 -1.44
CA VAL A 74 2.56 11.87 -0.71
C VAL A 74 1.06 11.91 -0.88
N TRP A 75 0.32 11.80 0.22
CA TRP A 75 -1.12 11.68 0.19
C TRP A 75 -1.80 12.61 1.19
N GLN A 76 -2.86 13.28 0.75
CA GLN A 76 -3.72 14.09 1.63
C GLN A 76 -5.00 13.35 1.99
N PHE A 77 -5.25 13.17 3.28
CA PHE A 77 -6.43 12.47 3.80
C PHE A 77 -7.62 13.42 3.94
N THR A 78 -8.31 13.70 2.84
CA THR A 78 -9.41 14.69 2.81
C THR A 78 -10.71 14.24 3.49
N LYS A 79 -10.89 12.93 3.72
CA LYS A 79 -12.09 12.34 4.34
C LYS A 79 -11.71 11.50 5.56
N ALA A 80 -12.51 11.60 6.63
CA ALA A 80 -12.41 10.70 7.77
C ALA A 80 -12.89 9.28 7.41
N GLY A 81 -12.37 8.27 8.09
CA GLY A 81 -12.65 6.86 7.83
C GLY A 81 -11.39 6.01 7.76
N THR A 82 -11.50 4.81 7.19
CA THR A 82 -10.37 3.92 6.99
C THR A 82 -9.91 3.97 5.53
N VAL A 83 -8.63 4.24 5.33
CA VAL A 83 -7.94 4.01 4.05
C VAL A 83 -7.06 2.78 4.24
N ASN A 84 -7.09 1.84 3.31
CA ASN A 84 -6.23 0.66 3.36
C ASN A 84 -4.98 0.87 2.53
N PHE A 85 -3.95 0.10 2.83
CA PHE A 85 -2.83 -0.08 1.94
C PHE A 85 -2.45 -1.54 1.85
N ALA A 86 -2.00 -1.98 0.68
CA ALA A 86 -1.59 -3.36 0.48
C ALA A 86 -0.53 -3.53 -0.60
N CYS A 87 0.08 -4.72 -0.62
CA CYS A 87 0.92 -5.19 -1.72
C CYS A 87 0.08 -6.14 -2.59
N LEU A 88 -0.13 -5.80 -3.86
CA LEU A 88 -0.98 -6.57 -4.77
C LEU A 88 -0.18 -7.46 -5.73
N VAL A 89 1.12 -7.62 -5.48
CA VAL A 89 1.92 -8.68 -6.09
C VAL A 89 1.23 -10.02 -5.80
N PRO A 90 1.00 -10.88 -6.81
CA PRO A 90 0.25 -12.12 -6.64
C PRO A 90 0.70 -12.93 -5.42
N GLY A 91 -0.23 -13.24 -4.50
CA GLY A 91 0.01 -13.99 -3.28
C GLY A 91 0.45 -13.17 -2.07
N HIS A 92 0.94 -11.94 -2.24
CA HIS A 92 1.41 -11.12 -1.11
C HIS A 92 0.23 -10.61 -0.27
N TYR A 93 -0.85 -10.16 -0.92
CA TYR A 93 -2.08 -9.74 -0.25
C TYR A 93 -2.68 -10.88 0.58
N GLU A 94 -2.85 -12.05 -0.04
CA GLU A 94 -3.40 -13.25 0.60
C GLU A 94 -2.52 -13.76 1.74
N ALA A 95 -1.20 -13.63 1.63
CA ALA A 95 -0.26 -13.93 2.71
C ALA A 95 -0.37 -12.96 3.90
N GLY A 96 -1.09 -11.84 3.74
CA GLY A 96 -1.39 -10.86 4.78
C GLY A 96 -0.63 -9.55 4.68
N MET A 97 -0.06 -9.22 3.51
CA MET A 97 0.63 -7.95 3.28
C MET A 97 -0.37 -6.82 3.04
N LYS A 98 -1.03 -6.41 4.12
CA LYS A 98 -2.03 -5.35 4.17
C LYS A 98 -1.92 -4.56 5.48
N GLY A 99 -2.37 -3.32 5.44
CA GLY A 99 -2.46 -2.43 6.58
C GLY A 99 -3.49 -1.35 6.37
N LYS A 100 -3.65 -0.48 7.36
CA LYS A 100 -4.67 0.56 7.34
C LYS A 100 -4.19 1.88 7.93
N VAL A 101 -4.75 2.95 7.39
CA VAL A 101 -4.68 4.31 7.92
C VAL A 101 -6.06 4.64 8.51
N GLN A 102 -6.10 4.89 9.81
CA GLN A 102 -7.29 5.39 10.48
C GLN A 102 -7.28 6.91 10.46
N VAL A 103 -8.23 7.50 9.73
CA VAL A 103 -8.39 8.94 9.60
C VAL A 103 -9.47 9.40 10.57
N SER A 104 -9.09 10.02 11.68
CA SER A 104 -10.04 10.62 12.61
C SER A 104 -10.62 11.91 12.04
N LYS A 105 -11.87 12.23 12.40
CA LYS A 105 -12.43 13.56 12.13
C LYS A 105 -11.57 14.63 12.82
N LYS A 106 -11.47 15.78 12.18
CA LYS A 106 -10.84 16.98 12.74
C LYS A 106 -11.77 17.64 13.76
#